data_AF-A0A7V7RDL0-F1
#
_entry.id   AF-A0A7V7RDL0-F1
#
_cell.length_a   1.000
_cell.length_b   1.000
_cell.length_c   1.000
_cell.angle_alpha   90.00
_cell.angle_beta   90.00
_cell.angle_gamma   90.00
#
_symmetry.space_group_name_H-M   'P 1'
#
loop_
_entity.id
_entity.type
_entity.pdbx_description
1 polymer ?
#
loop_
_entity_poly.entity_id
_entity_poly.type
_entity_poly.pdbx_seq_one_letter_code
_entity_poly.pdbx_strand_id
1 'polypeptide(L)'
;MISICMIVKNEAKHLADTLASVAAHFDDIVIVDTGSQDDTKAVAQRFTDKVYDFAWVDDFAAARNASLAYARYDWVLVIDADESITAVDIPALQALIHAHPEGVGRVERINYIDEAEGVTTLRERVSRLFPKARYHYQGVIHEQVTPRESHAPGDMFPVPVTLDHVGYKKAVLQETDKITRNIRLLERALQTQPDDPYLWFQLGKSHFLKRDYAPAAESFRKALSYEPNVALEYVEEMVETLGYALINQGDYAAAMSILDYERWYTSADFMFLKALILMNNGQLQAAVDTFLHCTRMPESSKAGVTSFKAWYNIGVILEISGMTTEAQACYTQCGDYPPAQAGLARLNA
;
A
#
# COMPACT_ATOMS: atom_id res chain seq x y z
N MET A 1 5.73 27.64 4.12
CA MET A 1 6.76 27.21 5.08
C MET A 1 6.27 25.92 5.72
N ILE A 2 7.06 24.85 5.65
CA ILE A 2 6.66 23.47 6.00
C ILE A 2 7.85 22.81 6.72
N SER A 3 7.59 22.12 7.83
CA SER A 3 8.61 21.34 8.54
C SER A 3 8.57 19.88 8.10
N ILE A 4 9.71 19.32 7.76
CA ILE A 4 9.84 17.89 7.50
C ILE A 4 10.03 17.16 8.81
N CYS A 5 9.25 16.11 9.04
CA CYS A 5 9.33 15.29 10.25
C CYS A 5 9.58 13.84 9.87
N MET A 6 10.63 13.24 10.42
CA MET A 6 11.00 11.85 10.15
C MET A 6 11.27 11.10 11.44
N ILE A 7 10.94 9.81 11.44
CA ILE A 7 11.46 8.87 12.43
C ILE A 7 12.45 7.95 11.73
N VAL A 8 13.55 7.62 12.39
CA VAL A 8 14.63 6.81 11.81
C VAL A 8 15.08 5.70 12.75
N LYS A 9 15.55 4.59 12.17
CA LYS A 9 16.23 3.51 12.89
C LYS A 9 17.06 2.64 11.95
N ASN A 10 18.38 2.66 12.09
CA ASN A 10 19.29 1.83 11.29
C ASN A 10 19.15 2.04 9.77
N GLU A 11 19.08 3.29 9.32
CA GLU A 11 18.86 3.67 7.93
C GLU A 11 20.06 4.41 7.34
N ALA A 12 21.26 4.30 7.91
CA ALA A 12 22.45 5.05 7.46
C ALA A 12 22.73 4.90 5.95
N LYS A 13 22.38 3.75 5.39
CA LYS A 13 22.56 3.41 3.98
C LYS A 13 21.67 4.21 3.02
N HIS A 14 20.44 4.50 3.43
CA HIS A 14 19.40 5.09 2.58
C HIS A 14 19.14 6.56 2.93
N LEU A 15 19.30 6.89 4.21
CA LEU A 15 18.98 8.20 4.77
C LEU A 15 19.73 9.35 4.10
N ALA A 16 20.98 9.13 3.64
CA ALA A 16 21.75 10.17 2.98
C ALA A 16 21.09 10.66 1.68
N ASP A 17 20.58 9.75 0.86
CA ASP A 17 19.93 10.08 -0.42
C ASP A 17 18.57 10.74 -0.17
N THR A 18 17.80 10.18 0.78
CA THR A 18 16.53 10.77 1.24
C THR A 18 16.74 12.20 1.72
N LEU A 19 17.66 12.43 2.67
CA LEU A 19 17.89 13.77 3.23
C LEU A 19 18.46 14.75 2.20
N ALA A 20 19.27 14.29 1.24
CA ALA A 20 19.72 15.14 0.15
C ALA A 20 18.55 15.62 -0.73
N SER A 21 17.59 14.73 -1.05
CA SER A 21 16.40 15.11 -1.81
C SER A 21 15.50 16.08 -1.03
N VAL A 22 15.39 15.90 0.29
CA VAL A 22 14.58 16.74 1.17
C VAL A 22 15.21 18.13 1.35
N ALA A 23 16.50 18.19 1.67
CA ALA A 23 17.22 19.44 1.94
C ALA A 23 17.34 20.35 0.71
N ALA A 24 17.13 19.80 -0.50
CA ALA A 24 17.05 20.60 -1.73
C ALA A 24 15.82 21.51 -1.77
N HIS A 25 14.79 21.24 -0.96
CA HIS A 25 13.49 21.91 -1.05
C HIS A 25 12.97 22.48 0.28
N PHE A 26 13.42 21.97 1.42
CA PHE A 26 12.92 22.34 2.76
C PHE A 26 14.05 22.74 3.70
N ASP A 27 13.80 23.78 4.50
CA ASP A 27 14.77 24.41 5.41
C ASP A 27 14.69 23.94 6.86
N ASP A 28 13.60 23.25 7.24
CA ASP A 28 13.40 22.71 8.58
C ASP A 28 13.18 21.21 8.53
N ILE A 29 14.19 20.44 8.93
CA ILE A 29 14.18 18.98 8.94
C ILE A 29 14.35 18.50 10.38
N VAL A 30 13.36 17.77 10.88
CA VAL A 30 13.35 17.15 12.21
C VAL A 30 13.54 15.66 12.08
N ILE A 31 14.55 15.14 12.77
CA ILE A 31 14.85 13.71 12.85
C ILE A 31 14.66 13.23 14.27
N VAL A 32 13.80 12.22 14.45
CA VAL A 32 13.65 11.47 15.70
C VAL A 32 14.19 10.06 15.52
N ASP A 33 15.31 9.78 16.16
CA ASP A 33 15.95 8.47 16.15
C ASP A 33 15.35 7.56 17.23
N THR A 34 14.92 6.36 16.84
CA THR A 34 14.22 5.42 17.72
C THR A 34 15.13 4.29 18.24
N GLY A 35 16.44 4.55 18.29
CA GLY A 35 17.46 3.64 18.78
C GLY A 35 18.29 2.96 17.69
N SER A 36 18.84 3.77 16.77
CA SER A 36 19.83 3.31 15.79
C SER A 36 21.13 2.87 16.47
N GLN A 37 21.76 1.85 15.88
CA GLN A 37 23.05 1.28 16.30
C GLN A 37 24.12 1.42 15.22
N ASP A 38 23.74 1.91 14.03
CA ASP A 38 24.64 2.25 12.93
C ASP A 38 24.89 3.78 12.87
N ASP A 39 25.49 4.24 11.78
CA ASP A 39 25.84 5.65 11.56
C ASP A 39 24.63 6.57 11.23
N THR A 40 23.38 6.11 11.43
CA THR A 40 22.16 6.87 11.05
C THR A 40 22.16 8.29 11.61
N LYS A 41 22.49 8.46 12.89
CA LYS A 41 22.54 9.79 13.52
C LYS A 41 23.62 10.68 12.93
N ALA A 42 24.80 10.12 12.67
CA ALA A 42 25.91 10.85 12.07
C ALA A 42 25.57 11.31 10.65
N VAL A 43 24.85 10.47 9.88
CA VAL A 43 24.32 10.85 8.57
C VAL A 43 23.31 11.99 8.71
N ALA A 44 22.33 11.88 9.61
CA ALA A 44 21.31 12.91 9.85
C ALA A 44 21.92 14.27 10.22
N GLN A 45 22.92 14.27 11.09
CA GLN A 45 23.60 15.48 11.59
C GLN A 45 24.33 16.28 10.49
N ARG A 46 24.58 15.68 9.33
CA ARG A 46 25.14 16.40 8.17
C ARG A 46 24.13 17.33 7.50
N PHE A 47 22.84 17.10 7.71
CA PHE A 47 21.74 17.82 7.04
C PHE A 47 20.94 18.71 7.99
N THR A 48 20.92 18.41 9.29
CA THR A 48 20.17 19.18 10.29
C THR A 48 20.79 19.07 11.68
N ASP A 49 20.65 20.12 12.49
CA ASP A 49 20.99 20.12 13.91
C ASP A 49 19.85 19.54 14.79
N LYS A 50 18.65 19.36 14.23
CA LYS A 50 17.46 18.83 14.90
C LYS A 50 17.39 17.30 14.86
N VAL A 51 18.35 16.66 15.51
CA VAL A 51 18.39 15.20 15.68
C VAL A 51 18.12 14.87 17.15
N TYR A 52 17.00 14.21 17.42
CA TYR A 52 16.53 13.90 18.77
C TYR A 52 16.41 12.39 18.99
N ASP A 53 16.56 11.98 20.24
CA ASP A 53 16.36 10.60 20.68
C ASP A 53 14.92 10.38 21.16
N PHE A 54 14.35 9.24 20.79
CA PHE A 54 13.09 8.74 21.32
C PHE A 54 13.23 7.26 21.69
N ALA A 55 12.99 6.92 22.95
CA ALA A 55 13.02 5.52 23.37
C ALA A 55 11.88 4.75 22.68
N TRP A 56 12.21 3.68 21.95
CA TRP A 56 11.20 2.86 21.29
C TRP A 56 10.23 2.24 22.30
N VAL A 57 8.94 2.55 22.17
CA VAL A 57 7.86 2.10 23.07
C VAL A 57 6.85 1.17 22.40
N ASP A 58 7.25 0.50 21.32
CA ASP A 58 6.35 -0.37 20.53
C ASP A 58 5.15 0.38 19.91
N ASP A 59 5.32 1.68 19.60
CA ASP A 59 4.29 2.54 19.02
C ASP A 59 4.91 3.55 18.03
N PHE A 60 4.60 3.37 16.74
CA PHE A 60 5.06 4.27 15.68
C PHE A 60 4.41 5.65 15.77
N ALA A 61 3.11 5.75 16.08
CA ALA A 61 2.44 7.03 16.24
C ALA A 61 3.06 7.87 17.36
N ALA A 62 3.47 7.24 18.47
CA ALA A 62 4.17 7.93 19.56
C ALA A 62 5.47 8.60 19.08
N ALA A 63 6.29 7.88 18.30
CA ALA A 63 7.53 8.42 17.74
C ALA A 63 7.25 9.53 16.69
N ARG A 64 6.24 9.33 15.82
CA ARG A 64 5.82 10.36 14.85
C ARG A 64 5.38 11.63 15.57
N ASN A 65 4.51 11.51 16.56
CA ASN A 65 4.00 12.64 17.33
C ASN A 65 5.12 13.37 18.09
N ALA A 66 6.13 12.65 18.59
CA ALA A 66 7.32 13.27 19.17
C ALA A 66 8.08 14.12 18.14
N SER A 67 8.22 13.65 16.89
CA SER A 67 8.86 14.44 15.83
C SER A 67 8.09 15.74 15.51
N LEU A 68 6.75 15.70 15.52
CA LEU A 68 5.93 16.88 15.26
C LEU A 68 6.14 18.00 16.30
N ALA A 69 6.50 17.65 17.54
CA ALA A 69 6.71 18.61 18.61
C ALA A 69 7.94 19.52 18.38
N TYR A 70 8.93 19.05 17.62
CA TYR A 70 10.16 19.82 17.31
C TYR A 70 10.09 20.62 16.00
N ALA A 71 9.00 20.47 15.25
CA ALA A 71 8.77 21.22 14.01
C ALA A 71 8.74 22.74 14.27
N ARG A 72 9.45 23.52 13.46
CA ARG A 72 9.43 24.99 13.54
C ARG A 72 8.10 25.57 13.07
N TYR A 73 7.55 25.02 11.99
CA TYR A 73 6.35 25.52 11.32
C TYR A 73 5.09 24.78 11.78
N ASP A 74 3.93 25.33 11.45
CA ASP A 74 2.64 24.73 11.76
C ASP A 74 2.30 23.56 10.82
N TRP A 75 2.56 23.75 9.53
CA TRP A 75 2.42 22.68 8.55
C TRP A 75 3.62 21.75 8.60
N VAL A 76 3.34 20.45 8.71
CA VAL A 76 4.33 19.39 8.71
C VAL A 76 4.11 18.49 7.51
N LEU A 77 5.20 18.04 6.90
CA LEU A 77 5.20 16.98 5.90
C LEU A 77 6.04 15.83 6.44
N VAL A 78 5.44 14.66 6.59
CA VAL A 78 6.12 13.47 7.10
C VAL A 78 6.67 12.64 5.94
N ILE A 79 7.96 12.31 5.99
CA ILE A 79 8.67 11.51 4.98
C ILE A 79 9.38 10.36 5.71
N ASP A 80 9.40 9.17 5.11
CA ASP A 80 10.09 8.01 5.68
C ASP A 80 11.57 7.97 5.25
N ALA A 81 12.40 7.28 6.02
CA ALA A 81 13.85 7.26 5.85
C ALA A 81 14.34 6.59 4.55
N ASP A 82 13.45 5.87 3.87
CA ASP A 82 13.64 5.13 2.62
C ASP A 82 12.80 5.70 1.45
N GLU A 83 12.26 6.92 1.63
CA GLU A 83 11.53 7.69 0.62
C GLU A 83 12.38 8.88 0.13
N SER A 84 12.38 9.16 -1.17
CA SER A 84 13.10 10.29 -1.77
C SER A 84 12.16 11.16 -2.61
N ILE A 85 12.31 12.48 -2.52
CA ILE A 85 11.52 13.41 -3.34
C ILE A 85 12.02 13.36 -4.79
N THR A 86 11.15 12.98 -5.71
CA THR A 86 11.45 12.96 -7.15
C THR A 86 10.79 14.08 -7.93
N ALA A 87 9.67 14.60 -7.42
CA ALA A 87 9.03 15.78 -7.97
C ALA A 87 8.38 16.61 -6.86
N VAL A 88 8.56 17.93 -6.92
CA VAL A 88 7.83 18.87 -6.06
C VAL A 88 7.62 20.22 -6.74
N ASP A 89 6.39 20.76 -6.64
CA ASP A 89 6.06 22.13 -7.03
C ASP A 89 5.75 22.96 -5.76
N ILE A 90 6.75 23.70 -5.27
CA ILE A 90 6.63 24.49 -4.03
C ILE A 90 5.58 25.61 -4.13
N PRO A 91 5.54 26.43 -5.20
CA PRO A 91 4.45 27.42 -5.38
C PRO A 91 3.06 26.79 -5.35
N ALA A 92 2.82 25.71 -6.08
CA ALA A 92 1.52 25.04 -6.11
C ALA A 92 1.17 24.42 -4.74
N LEU A 93 2.13 23.81 -4.06
CA LEU A 93 1.98 23.28 -2.71
C LEU A 93 1.57 24.38 -1.72
N GLN A 94 2.20 25.56 -1.79
CA GLN A 94 1.83 26.70 -0.96
C GLN A 94 0.43 27.21 -1.28
N ALA A 95 0.04 27.29 -2.54
CA ALA A 95 -1.31 27.70 -2.93
C ALA A 95 -2.37 26.75 -2.37
N LEU A 96 -2.14 25.43 -2.43
CA LEU A 96 -3.03 24.43 -1.86
C LEU A 96 -3.14 24.53 -0.35
N ILE A 97 -2.04 24.73 0.38
CA ILE A 97 -2.06 24.97 1.83
C ILE A 97 -2.94 26.18 2.19
N HIS A 98 -2.87 27.27 1.42
CA HIS A 98 -3.72 28.44 1.65
C HIS A 98 -5.19 28.20 1.30
N ALA A 99 -5.47 27.41 0.27
CA ALA A 99 -6.83 27.04 -0.13
C ALA A 99 -7.48 26.05 0.85
N HIS A 100 -6.68 25.22 1.52
CA HIS A 100 -7.10 24.15 2.42
C HIS A 100 -6.46 24.29 3.81
N PRO A 101 -6.71 25.39 4.55
CA PRO A 101 -6.01 25.70 5.80
C PRO A 101 -6.24 24.68 6.92
N GLU A 102 -7.30 23.87 6.81
CA GLU A 102 -7.67 22.84 7.78
C GLU A 102 -7.57 21.42 7.22
N GLY A 103 -7.15 21.26 5.96
CA GLY A 103 -7.17 19.98 5.25
C GLY A 103 -5.94 19.11 5.48
N VAL A 104 -5.98 17.93 4.86
CA VAL A 104 -4.87 16.96 4.85
C VAL A 104 -4.42 16.70 3.41
N GLY A 105 -3.17 17.04 3.14
CA GLY A 105 -2.54 16.81 1.84
C GLY A 105 -2.06 15.36 1.67
N ARG A 106 -2.43 14.77 0.52
CA ARG A 106 -2.02 13.41 0.13
C ARG A 106 -0.90 13.45 -0.90
N VAL A 107 0.27 12.93 -0.52
CA VAL A 107 1.45 12.82 -1.41
C VAL A 107 1.32 11.60 -2.30
N GLU A 108 1.81 11.69 -3.54
CA GLU A 108 1.93 10.50 -4.40
C GLU A 108 3.17 9.72 -3.96
N ARG A 109 3.00 8.43 -3.68
CA ARG A 109 4.09 7.51 -3.38
C ARG A 109 4.18 6.44 -4.46
N ILE A 110 5.38 6.23 -4.98
CA ILE A 110 5.70 5.22 -6.00
C ILE A 110 6.49 4.11 -5.31
N ASN A 111 5.88 2.94 -5.19
CA ASN A 111 6.54 1.73 -4.70
C ASN A 111 7.02 0.89 -5.88
N TYR A 112 8.22 0.35 -5.79
CA TYR A 112 8.79 -0.57 -6.78
C TYR A 112 8.71 -2.00 -6.27
N ILE A 113 7.89 -2.84 -6.89
CA ILE A 113 7.68 -4.22 -6.44
C ILE A 113 8.48 -5.15 -7.36
N ASP A 114 9.38 -5.94 -6.77
CA ASP A 114 10.07 -7.01 -7.47
C ASP A 114 9.10 -8.20 -7.63
N GLU A 115 8.51 -8.33 -8.82
CA GLU A 115 7.71 -9.50 -9.21
C GLU A 115 8.59 -10.52 -9.93
N ALA A 116 8.14 -11.78 -10.02
CA ALA A 116 8.86 -12.84 -10.75
C ALA A 116 9.12 -12.48 -12.23
N GLU A 117 8.36 -11.52 -12.76
CA GLU A 117 8.32 -11.09 -14.15
C GLU A 117 9.04 -9.75 -14.39
N GLY A 118 9.59 -9.12 -13.34
CA GLY A 118 10.28 -7.83 -13.42
C GLY A 118 9.87 -6.87 -12.30
N VAL A 119 10.27 -5.61 -12.43
CA VAL A 119 9.90 -4.56 -11.46
C VAL A 119 8.60 -3.90 -11.90
N THR A 120 7.54 -4.02 -11.10
CA THR A 120 6.30 -3.26 -11.31
C THR A 120 6.28 -2.04 -10.39
N THR A 121 5.44 -1.04 -10.72
CA THR A 121 5.26 0.15 -9.88
C THR A 121 3.83 0.22 -9.36
N LEU A 122 3.68 0.37 -8.05
CA LEU A 122 2.39 0.67 -7.41
C LEU A 122 2.38 2.14 -6.99
N ARG A 123 1.40 2.89 -7.50
CA ARG A 123 1.19 4.30 -7.14
C ARG A 123 0.04 4.43 -6.16
N GLU A 124 0.27 5.14 -5.08
CA GLU A 124 -0.74 5.40 -4.06
C GLU A 124 -0.67 6.85 -3.56
N ARG A 125 -1.72 7.27 -2.87
CA ARG A 125 -1.79 8.60 -2.24
C ARG A 125 -1.88 8.48 -0.73
N VAL A 126 -0.86 8.96 -0.02
CA VAL A 126 -0.77 8.83 1.45
C VAL A 126 -0.91 10.18 2.13
N SER A 127 -1.73 10.25 3.18
CA SER A 127 -1.90 11.45 4.01
C SER A 127 -0.64 11.76 4.82
N ARG A 128 0.10 12.81 4.43
CA ARG A 128 1.41 13.13 5.02
C ARG A 128 1.62 14.63 5.29
N LEU A 129 0.82 15.51 4.69
CA LEU A 129 0.91 16.95 4.88
C LEU A 129 -0.30 17.45 5.69
N PHE A 130 -0.07 18.10 6.82
CA PHE A 130 -1.18 18.59 7.66
C PHE A 130 -0.72 19.67 8.67
N PRO A 131 -1.65 20.47 9.23
CA PRO A 131 -1.33 21.38 10.33
C PRO A 131 -1.25 20.62 11.66
N LYS A 132 -0.08 20.65 12.31
CA LYS A 132 0.22 19.86 13.54
C LYS A 132 -0.64 20.24 14.75
N ALA A 133 -1.15 21.47 14.76
CA ALA A 133 -2.08 21.94 15.79
C ALA A 133 -3.44 21.25 15.72
N ARG A 134 -3.85 20.75 14.53
CA ARG A 134 -5.16 20.13 14.31
C ARG A 134 -5.10 18.61 14.24
N TYR A 135 -3.99 18.05 13.75
CA TYR A 135 -3.85 16.62 13.51
C TYR A 135 -2.71 16.00 14.30
N HIS A 136 -2.80 14.69 14.47
CA HIS A 136 -1.76 13.85 15.06
C HIS A 136 -1.82 12.45 14.44
N TYR A 137 -0.81 11.63 14.71
CA TYR A 137 -0.85 10.21 14.36
C TYR A 137 -1.52 9.39 15.45
N GLN A 138 -2.30 8.39 15.03
CA GLN A 138 -2.93 7.41 15.91
C GLN A 138 -2.79 6.00 15.32
N GLY A 139 -2.57 5.02 16.19
CA GLY A 139 -2.37 3.61 15.84
C GLY A 139 -0.93 3.17 16.09
N VAL A 140 -0.74 1.98 16.69
CA VAL A 140 0.61 1.50 17.05
C VAL A 140 1.51 1.23 15.84
N ILE A 141 0.89 0.96 14.69
CA ILE A 141 1.50 0.69 13.40
C ILE A 141 0.49 0.96 12.28
N HIS A 142 0.99 1.32 11.09
CA HIS A 142 0.16 1.83 10.00
C HIS A 142 -0.66 3.03 10.46
N GLU A 143 0.01 3.89 11.23
CA GLU A 143 -0.57 5.02 11.93
C GLU A 143 -1.27 5.98 10.96
N GLN A 144 -2.45 6.44 11.35
CA GLN A 144 -3.29 7.32 10.54
C GLN A 144 -3.21 8.75 11.06
N VAL A 145 -3.27 9.71 10.14
CA VAL A 145 -3.43 11.13 10.49
C VAL A 145 -4.88 11.35 10.91
N THR A 146 -5.11 11.59 12.20
CA THR A 146 -6.44 11.80 12.77
C THR A 146 -6.56 13.20 13.36
N PRO A 147 -7.75 13.84 13.25
CA PRO A 147 -7.96 15.12 13.91
C PRO A 147 -7.84 14.93 15.43
N ARG A 148 -7.27 15.92 16.10
CA ARG A 148 -7.28 16.00 17.56
C ARG A 148 -8.71 16.23 18.04
N GLU A 149 -9.02 15.83 19.28
CA GLU A 149 -10.39 15.84 19.84
C GLU A 149 -11.14 17.18 19.67
N SER A 150 -10.45 18.31 19.64
CA SER A 150 -11.02 19.65 19.47
C SER A 150 -11.33 20.04 18.02
N HIS A 151 -11.08 19.18 17.04
CA HIS A 151 -11.20 19.50 15.62
C HIS A 151 -12.05 18.48 14.85
N ALA A 152 -12.89 18.98 13.95
CA ALA A 152 -13.51 18.16 12.93
C ALA A 152 -12.48 17.78 11.84
N PRO A 153 -12.64 16.62 11.18
CA PRO A 153 -11.81 16.28 10.03
C PRO A 153 -12.02 17.30 8.91
N GLY A 154 -10.91 17.80 8.37
CA GLY A 154 -10.89 18.63 7.17
C GLY A 154 -10.96 17.79 5.89
N ASP A 155 -10.94 18.48 4.76
CA ASP A 155 -10.93 17.85 3.45
C ASP A 155 -9.55 17.27 3.11
N MET A 156 -9.55 16.26 2.23
CA MET A 156 -8.32 15.69 1.69
C MET A 156 -8.06 16.23 0.30
N PHE A 157 -6.84 16.66 0.01
CA PHE A 157 -6.45 17.21 -1.29
C PHE A 157 -5.13 16.60 -1.78
N PRO A 158 -4.98 16.33 -3.09
CA PRO A 158 -3.72 15.86 -3.64
C PRO A 158 -2.68 17.00 -3.58
N VAL A 159 -1.43 16.68 -3.26
CA VAL A 159 -0.34 17.65 -3.27
C VAL A 159 0.65 17.34 -4.38
N PRO A 160 1.34 18.37 -4.94
CA PRO A 160 2.31 18.18 -6.01
C PRO A 160 3.66 17.75 -5.41
N VAL A 161 3.66 16.62 -4.72
CA VAL A 161 4.85 15.98 -4.14
C VAL A 161 4.78 14.50 -4.49
N THR A 162 5.82 14.02 -5.17
CA THR A 162 6.00 12.61 -5.51
C THR A 162 7.22 12.06 -4.76
N LEU A 163 7.01 10.94 -4.07
CA LEU A 163 8.02 10.21 -3.31
C LEU A 163 8.30 8.86 -3.97
N ASP A 164 9.56 8.58 -4.27
CA ASP A 164 10.00 7.23 -4.62
C ASP A 164 10.31 6.47 -3.34
N HIS A 165 9.67 5.32 -3.15
CA HIS A 165 9.89 4.45 -2.01
C HIS A 165 10.76 3.26 -2.43
N VAL A 166 12.02 3.27 -1.99
CA VAL A 166 13.05 2.28 -2.40
C VAL A 166 13.01 1.02 -1.51
N GLY A 167 12.22 1.04 -0.42
CA GLY A 167 12.20 0.00 0.62
C GLY A 167 11.97 -1.43 0.12
N TYR A 168 11.30 -1.61 -1.03
CA TYR A 168 10.96 -2.92 -1.59
C TYR A 168 12.07 -3.57 -2.45
N LYS A 169 13.18 -2.87 -2.73
CA LYS A 169 14.25 -3.39 -3.61
C LYS A 169 15.30 -4.28 -2.91
N LYS A 170 15.11 -4.73 -1.65
CA LYS A 170 16.16 -5.51 -0.93
C LYS A 170 15.68 -6.60 0.03
N ALA A 171 16.22 -7.80 -0.25
CA ALA A 171 16.50 -8.93 0.64
C ALA A 171 15.34 -9.41 1.54
N VAL A 172 14.69 -10.48 1.08
CA VAL A 172 13.66 -11.31 1.75
C VAL A 172 13.83 -11.43 3.28
N LEU A 173 15.07 -11.52 3.79
CA LEU A 173 15.36 -11.64 5.23
C LEU A 173 14.97 -10.39 6.05
N GLN A 174 15.30 -9.18 5.58
CA GLN A 174 14.98 -7.95 6.33
C GLN A 174 13.48 -7.62 6.30
N GLU A 175 12.81 -7.97 5.21
CA GLU A 175 11.35 -7.86 5.11
C GLU A 175 10.64 -8.82 6.07
N THR A 176 11.16 -10.05 6.21
CA THR A 176 10.59 -11.06 7.12
C THR A 176 10.63 -10.62 8.58
N ASP A 177 11.72 -9.97 9.02
CA ASP A 177 11.85 -9.44 10.37
C ASP A 177 10.89 -8.27 10.63
N LYS A 178 10.75 -7.35 9.67
CA LYS A 178 9.79 -6.23 9.74
C LYS A 178 8.36 -6.75 9.85
N ILE A 179 7.97 -7.71 9.00
CA ILE A 179 6.62 -8.30 9.03
C ILE A 179 6.35 -9.01 10.37
N THR A 180 7.32 -9.79 10.87
CA THR A 180 7.17 -10.50 12.15
C THR A 180 7.02 -9.55 13.34
N ARG A 181 7.81 -8.46 13.37
CA ARG A 181 7.64 -7.37 14.36
C ARG A 181 6.24 -6.77 14.27
N ASN A 182 5.78 -6.46 13.06
CA ASN A 182 4.48 -5.83 12.83
C ASN A 182 3.33 -6.68 13.35
N ILE A 183 3.35 -8.00 13.05
CA ILE A 183 2.37 -8.97 13.57
C ILE A 183 2.32 -8.91 15.10
N ARG A 184 3.48 -8.99 15.78
CA ARG A 184 3.54 -8.94 17.25
C ARG A 184 2.95 -7.64 17.83
N LEU A 185 3.20 -6.50 17.19
CA LEU A 185 2.66 -5.20 17.63
C LEU A 185 1.14 -5.16 17.47
N LEU A 186 0.62 -5.67 16.35
CA LEU A 186 -0.81 -5.73 16.07
C LEU A 186 -1.54 -6.68 17.02
N GLU A 187 -1.00 -7.88 17.24
CA GLU A 187 -1.53 -8.84 18.22
C GLU A 187 -1.61 -8.23 19.62
N ARG A 188 -0.58 -7.48 20.04
CA ARG A 188 -0.58 -6.78 21.33
C ARG A 188 -1.63 -5.66 21.36
N ALA A 189 -1.77 -4.88 20.30
CA ALA A 189 -2.80 -3.84 20.25
C ALA A 189 -4.22 -4.43 20.34
N LEU A 190 -4.47 -5.55 19.66
CA LEU A 190 -5.74 -6.26 19.70
C LEU A 190 -6.10 -6.85 21.07
N GLN A 191 -5.12 -7.06 21.97
CA GLN A 191 -5.42 -7.41 23.37
C GLN A 191 -6.17 -6.29 24.11
N THR A 192 -5.97 -5.03 23.68
CA THR A 192 -6.61 -3.84 24.28
C THR A 192 -7.78 -3.31 23.45
N GLN A 193 -7.76 -3.55 22.14
CA GLN A 193 -8.77 -3.08 21.18
C GLN A 193 -9.24 -4.25 20.29
N PRO A 194 -9.88 -5.28 20.87
CA PRO A 194 -10.21 -6.53 20.16
C PRO A 194 -11.31 -6.38 19.10
N ASP A 195 -12.01 -5.26 19.10
CA ASP A 195 -13.13 -4.89 18.25
C ASP A 195 -12.78 -3.87 17.16
N ASP A 196 -11.51 -3.45 17.05
CA ASP A 196 -11.06 -2.54 16.01
C ASP A 196 -10.88 -3.28 14.66
N PRO A 197 -11.75 -3.05 13.65
CA PRO A 197 -11.66 -3.73 12.36
C PRO A 197 -10.40 -3.34 11.57
N TYR A 198 -9.86 -2.14 11.79
CA TYR A 198 -8.66 -1.67 11.11
C TYR A 198 -7.41 -2.41 11.61
N LEU A 199 -7.31 -2.68 12.92
CA LEU A 199 -6.22 -3.49 13.47
C LEU A 199 -6.27 -4.93 12.93
N TRP A 200 -7.46 -5.54 12.87
CA TRP A 200 -7.63 -6.87 12.27
C TRP A 200 -7.28 -6.89 10.77
N PHE A 201 -7.67 -5.85 10.03
CA PHE A 201 -7.26 -5.68 8.64
C PHE A 201 -5.74 -5.63 8.48
N GLN A 202 -5.05 -4.82 9.28
CA GLN A 202 -3.58 -4.71 9.21
C GLN A 202 -2.87 -6.00 9.62
N LEU A 203 -3.44 -6.75 10.58
CA LEU A 203 -2.94 -8.07 10.95
C LEU A 203 -3.08 -9.06 9.79
N GLY A 204 -4.25 -9.05 9.13
CA GLY A 204 -4.51 -9.86 7.95
C GLY A 204 -3.53 -9.55 6.81
N LYS A 205 -3.29 -8.26 6.51
CA LYS A 205 -2.30 -7.85 5.51
C LYS A 205 -0.89 -8.31 5.86
N SER A 206 -0.49 -8.21 7.12
CA SER A 206 0.84 -8.65 7.57
C SER A 206 1.02 -10.16 7.40
N HIS A 207 0.02 -10.97 7.73
CA HIS A 207 0.04 -12.41 7.47
C HIS A 207 0.04 -12.73 5.97
N PHE A 208 -0.74 -12.00 5.16
CA PHE A 208 -0.77 -12.17 3.71
C PHE A 208 0.60 -11.92 3.08
N LEU A 209 1.29 -10.85 3.48
CA LEU A 209 2.65 -10.54 3.03
C LEU A 209 3.66 -11.62 3.43
N LYS A 210 3.47 -12.24 4.61
CA LYS A 210 4.25 -13.40 5.07
C LYS A 210 3.90 -14.70 4.32
N ARG A 211 2.88 -14.69 3.46
CA ARG A 211 2.28 -15.86 2.78
C ARG A 211 1.61 -16.86 3.74
N ASP A 212 1.29 -16.41 4.95
CA ASP A 212 0.49 -17.14 5.94
C ASP A 212 -1.00 -16.89 5.65
N TYR A 213 -1.51 -17.46 4.54
CA TYR A 213 -2.83 -17.09 4.02
C TYR A 213 -4.00 -17.46 4.95
N ALA A 214 -3.92 -18.57 5.69
CA ALA A 214 -4.98 -18.99 6.61
C ALA A 214 -5.17 -17.98 7.77
N PRO A 215 -4.13 -17.61 8.53
CA PRO A 215 -4.21 -16.51 9.50
C PRO A 215 -4.65 -15.17 8.88
N ALA A 216 -4.23 -14.89 7.64
CA ALA A 216 -4.67 -13.69 6.93
C ALA A 216 -6.19 -13.67 6.72
N ALA A 217 -6.74 -14.76 6.18
CA ALA A 217 -8.17 -14.88 5.93
C ALA A 217 -9.00 -14.87 7.22
N GLU A 218 -8.51 -15.49 8.31
CA GLU A 218 -9.16 -15.41 9.62
C GLU A 218 -9.24 -13.96 10.12
N SER A 219 -8.13 -13.23 10.04
CA SER A 219 -8.06 -11.83 10.47
C SER A 219 -9.01 -10.92 9.65
N PHE A 220 -9.05 -11.09 8.33
CA PHE A 220 -9.97 -10.33 7.48
C PHE A 220 -11.43 -10.67 7.74
N ARG A 221 -11.78 -11.95 7.92
CA ARG A 221 -13.15 -12.33 8.31
C ARG A 221 -13.53 -11.74 9.66
N LYS A 222 -12.59 -11.70 10.61
CA LYS A 222 -12.78 -11.08 11.91
C LYS A 222 -13.03 -9.57 11.78
N ALA A 223 -12.24 -8.86 10.97
CA ALA A 223 -12.45 -7.45 10.67
C ALA A 223 -13.84 -7.20 10.04
N LEU A 224 -14.22 -7.98 9.02
CA LEU A 224 -15.53 -7.87 8.36
C LEU A 224 -16.71 -8.19 9.28
N SER A 225 -16.52 -9.04 10.30
CA SER A 225 -17.58 -9.36 11.28
C SER A 225 -18.00 -8.17 12.15
N TYR A 226 -17.20 -7.10 12.19
CA TYR A 226 -17.54 -5.84 12.83
C TYR A 226 -18.24 -4.85 11.90
N GLU A 227 -18.62 -5.28 10.69
CA GLU A 227 -19.37 -4.50 9.69
C GLU A 227 -18.76 -3.11 9.43
N PRO A 228 -17.46 -3.02 9.07
CA PRO A 228 -16.83 -1.74 8.80
C PRO A 228 -17.51 -1.04 7.62
N ASN A 229 -17.48 0.29 7.63
CA ASN A 229 -18.07 1.09 6.56
C ASN A 229 -17.41 0.76 5.21
N VAL A 230 -18.17 0.13 4.32
CA VAL A 230 -17.74 -0.28 2.98
C VAL A 230 -17.26 0.87 2.09
N ALA A 231 -17.59 2.12 2.42
CA ALA A 231 -17.09 3.29 1.70
C ALA A 231 -15.63 3.63 2.01
N LEU A 232 -15.01 3.00 3.02
CA LEU A 232 -13.61 3.25 3.38
C LEU A 232 -12.66 2.49 2.46
N GLU A 233 -11.64 3.18 1.92
CA GLU A 233 -10.66 2.63 0.96
C GLU A 233 -10.04 1.30 1.45
N TYR A 234 -9.71 1.20 2.75
CA TYR A 234 -9.10 -0.02 3.30
C TYR A 234 -10.05 -1.23 3.33
N VAL A 235 -11.37 -1.02 3.30
CA VAL A 235 -12.35 -2.10 3.31
C VAL A 235 -12.45 -2.76 1.94
N GLU A 236 -12.37 -1.99 0.85
CA GLU A 236 -12.25 -2.55 -0.50
C GLU A 236 -10.98 -3.39 -0.62
N GLU A 237 -9.83 -2.84 -0.19
CA GLU A 237 -8.55 -3.56 -0.19
C GLU A 237 -8.61 -4.84 0.66
N MET A 238 -9.27 -4.78 1.82
CA MET A 238 -9.46 -5.93 2.70
C MET A 238 -10.26 -7.05 2.01
N VAL A 239 -11.37 -6.70 1.36
CA VAL A 239 -12.23 -7.66 0.66
C VAL A 239 -11.48 -8.29 -0.50
N GLU A 240 -10.76 -7.49 -1.30
CA GLU A 240 -9.94 -8.02 -2.37
C GLU A 240 -8.85 -8.98 -1.84
N THR A 241 -8.12 -8.56 -0.81
CA THR A 241 -7.01 -9.32 -0.24
C THR A 241 -7.48 -10.62 0.42
N LEU A 242 -8.67 -10.60 1.05
CA LEU A 242 -9.33 -11.83 1.52
C LEU A 242 -9.61 -12.79 0.36
N GLY A 243 -10.17 -12.30 -0.75
CA GLY A 243 -10.42 -13.16 -1.92
C GLY A 243 -9.14 -13.79 -2.47
N TYR A 244 -8.06 -13.02 -2.59
CA TYR A 244 -6.75 -13.58 -2.97
C TYR A 244 -6.22 -14.57 -1.92
N ALA A 245 -6.38 -14.30 -0.62
CA ALA A 245 -5.95 -15.22 0.43
C ALA A 245 -6.69 -16.56 0.36
N LEU A 246 -7.98 -16.55 0.03
CA LEU A 246 -8.79 -17.76 -0.12
C LEU A 246 -8.39 -18.57 -1.36
N ILE A 247 -8.16 -17.89 -2.50
CA ILE A 247 -7.65 -18.54 -3.72
C ILE A 247 -6.29 -19.21 -3.44
N ASN A 248 -5.36 -18.52 -2.79
CA ASN A 248 -4.03 -19.07 -2.49
C ASN A 248 -4.06 -20.24 -1.49
N GLN A 249 -5.09 -20.35 -0.67
CA GLN A 249 -5.32 -21.52 0.20
C GLN A 249 -5.97 -22.70 -0.53
N GLY A 250 -6.53 -22.48 -1.73
CA GLY A 250 -7.38 -23.44 -2.40
C GLY A 250 -8.81 -23.50 -1.86
N ASP A 251 -9.22 -22.55 -1.00
CA ASP A 251 -10.60 -22.47 -0.47
C ASP A 251 -11.51 -21.68 -1.43
N TYR A 252 -11.67 -22.23 -2.64
CA TYR A 252 -12.40 -21.57 -3.72
C TYR A 252 -13.89 -21.41 -3.40
N ALA A 253 -14.47 -22.38 -2.69
CA ALA A 253 -15.87 -22.33 -2.27
C ALA A 253 -16.13 -21.14 -1.34
N ALA A 254 -15.26 -20.89 -0.35
CA ALA A 254 -15.39 -19.71 0.49
C ALA A 254 -15.14 -18.41 -0.28
N ALA A 255 -14.26 -18.41 -1.27
CA ALA A 255 -13.97 -17.23 -2.08
C ALA A 255 -15.21 -16.69 -2.82
N MET A 256 -16.22 -17.54 -3.09
CA MET A 256 -17.48 -17.09 -3.69
C MET A 256 -18.22 -16.02 -2.87
N SER A 257 -18.03 -15.96 -1.54
CA SER A 257 -18.68 -14.92 -0.71
C SER A 257 -18.19 -13.50 -1.03
N ILE A 258 -17.03 -13.36 -1.68
CA ILE A 258 -16.50 -12.05 -2.09
C ILE A 258 -17.39 -11.39 -3.15
N LEU A 259 -18.11 -12.17 -3.95
CA LEU A 259 -18.99 -11.64 -5.00
C LEU A 259 -20.18 -10.85 -4.43
N ASP A 260 -20.56 -11.09 -3.16
CA ASP A 260 -21.60 -10.31 -2.47
C ASP A 260 -21.23 -8.82 -2.31
N TYR A 261 -19.95 -8.49 -2.50
CA TYR A 261 -19.43 -7.14 -2.45
C TYR A 261 -19.46 -6.38 -3.79
N GLU A 262 -19.83 -7.03 -4.89
CA GLU A 262 -19.91 -6.41 -6.22
C GLU A 262 -20.87 -5.21 -6.27
N ARG A 263 -21.88 -5.19 -5.39
CA ARG A 263 -22.80 -4.04 -5.27
C ARG A 263 -22.14 -2.77 -4.76
N TRP A 264 -20.98 -2.86 -4.12
CA TRP A 264 -20.22 -1.72 -3.61
C TRP A 264 -18.94 -1.47 -4.42
N TYR A 265 -18.30 -2.54 -4.92
CA TYR A 265 -17.02 -2.46 -5.59
C TYR A 265 -17.12 -3.01 -7.02
N THR A 266 -16.78 -2.17 -7.98
CA THR A 266 -16.76 -2.51 -9.41
C THR A 266 -15.47 -2.01 -10.07
N SER A 267 -14.40 -1.90 -9.29
CA SER A 267 -13.07 -1.55 -9.80
C SER A 267 -12.54 -2.67 -10.71
N ALA A 268 -11.61 -2.34 -11.60
CA ALA A 268 -11.01 -3.35 -12.49
C ALA A 268 -10.29 -4.44 -11.70
N ASP A 269 -9.70 -4.10 -10.55
CA ASP A 269 -9.04 -5.02 -9.63
C ASP A 269 -10.03 -6.00 -8.99
N PHE A 270 -11.17 -5.51 -8.51
CA PHE A 270 -12.26 -6.34 -7.99
C PHE A 270 -12.85 -7.26 -9.07
N MET A 271 -13.12 -6.74 -10.27
CA MET A 271 -13.68 -7.54 -11.38
C MET A 271 -12.73 -8.65 -11.82
N PHE A 272 -11.42 -8.38 -11.82
CA PHE A 272 -10.41 -9.38 -12.12
C PHE A 272 -10.35 -10.48 -11.05
N LEU A 273 -10.42 -10.11 -9.77
CA LEU A 273 -10.52 -11.06 -8.67
C LEU A 273 -11.79 -11.92 -8.80
N LYS A 274 -12.94 -11.31 -9.09
CA LYS A 274 -14.20 -12.04 -9.36
C LYS A 274 -14.01 -13.06 -10.48
N ALA A 275 -13.38 -12.68 -11.58
CA ALA A 275 -13.11 -13.59 -12.69
C ALA A 275 -12.22 -14.78 -12.28
N LEU A 276 -11.19 -14.54 -11.46
CA LEU A 276 -10.37 -15.62 -10.89
C LEU A 276 -11.16 -16.54 -9.96
N ILE A 277 -12.04 -15.99 -9.11
CA ILE A 277 -12.91 -16.78 -8.22
C ILE A 277 -13.84 -17.68 -9.05
N LEU A 278 -14.48 -17.12 -10.07
CA LEU A 278 -15.36 -17.85 -10.99
C LEU A 278 -14.60 -18.97 -11.71
N MET A 279 -13.41 -18.66 -12.22
CA MET A 279 -12.54 -19.63 -12.90
C MET A 279 -12.18 -20.81 -11.98
N ASN A 280 -11.73 -20.53 -10.75
CA ASN A 280 -11.34 -21.57 -9.78
C ASN A 280 -12.54 -22.37 -9.23
N ASN A 281 -13.76 -21.84 -9.36
CA ASN A 281 -15.01 -22.57 -9.05
C ASN A 281 -15.62 -23.25 -10.30
N GLY A 282 -14.89 -23.32 -11.41
CA GLY A 282 -15.35 -24.00 -12.63
C GLY A 282 -16.45 -23.27 -13.41
N GLN A 283 -16.77 -22.02 -13.07
CA GLN A 283 -17.74 -21.19 -13.80
C GLN A 283 -17.08 -20.52 -15.00
N LEU A 284 -16.56 -21.34 -15.93
CA LEU A 284 -15.64 -20.92 -16.98
C LEU A 284 -16.21 -19.83 -17.91
N GLN A 285 -17.46 -19.97 -18.36
CA GLN A 285 -18.08 -18.95 -19.22
C GLN A 285 -18.20 -17.60 -18.51
N ALA A 286 -18.70 -17.60 -17.27
CA ALA A 286 -18.83 -16.38 -16.48
C ALA A 286 -17.44 -15.75 -16.19
N ALA A 287 -16.42 -16.57 -15.96
CA ALA A 287 -15.05 -16.09 -15.81
C ALA A 287 -14.53 -15.41 -17.08
N VAL A 288 -14.72 -16.03 -18.26
CA VAL A 288 -14.34 -15.44 -19.56
C VAL A 288 -15.05 -14.11 -19.79
N ASP A 289 -16.37 -14.05 -19.57
CA ASP A 289 -17.16 -12.83 -19.75
C ASP A 289 -16.67 -11.70 -18.83
N THR A 290 -16.30 -12.05 -17.59
CA THR A 290 -15.78 -11.11 -16.59
C THR A 290 -14.36 -10.65 -16.93
N PHE A 291 -13.45 -11.54 -17.37
CA PHE A 291 -12.13 -11.12 -17.84
C PHE A 291 -12.22 -10.24 -19.10
N LEU A 292 -13.12 -10.56 -20.03
CA LEU A 292 -13.39 -9.71 -21.20
C LEU A 292 -13.96 -8.34 -20.78
N HIS A 293 -14.73 -8.28 -19.69
CA HIS A 293 -15.15 -6.99 -19.14
C HIS A 293 -13.95 -6.19 -18.64
N CYS A 294 -13.01 -6.82 -17.92
CA CYS A 294 -11.79 -6.17 -17.44
C CYS A 294 -10.99 -5.51 -18.58
N THR A 295 -10.92 -6.13 -19.77
CA THR A 295 -10.19 -5.55 -20.93
C THR A 295 -10.82 -4.29 -21.51
N ARG A 296 -12.05 -3.96 -21.10
CA ARG A 296 -12.79 -2.75 -21.52
C ARG A 296 -12.83 -1.68 -20.43
N MET A 297 -12.29 -1.96 -19.25
CA MET A 297 -12.28 -1.03 -18.12
C MET A 297 -11.11 -0.03 -18.23
N PRO A 298 -11.21 1.15 -17.60
CA PRO A 298 -10.08 2.08 -17.48
C PRO A 298 -8.91 1.46 -16.69
N GLU A 299 -7.83 2.21 -16.52
CA GLU A 299 -6.63 1.73 -15.80
C GLU A 299 -6.94 1.15 -14.40
N SER A 300 -6.22 0.10 -14.03
CA SER A 300 -6.26 -0.54 -12.70
C SER A 300 -5.01 -0.15 -11.90
N SER A 301 -5.07 -0.33 -10.58
CA SER A 301 -3.90 -0.15 -9.70
C SER A 301 -2.79 -1.18 -9.93
N LYS A 302 -3.13 -2.33 -10.54
CA LYS A 302 -2.25 -3.48 -10.76
C LYS A 302 -1.97 -3.65 -12.26
N ALA A 303 -0.69 -3.60 -12.62
CA ALA A 303 -0.26 -3.75 -14.01
C ALA A 303 -0.80 -5.06 -14.63
N GLY A 304 -1.39 -4.92 -15.83
CA GLY A 304 -1.87 -6.03 -16.65
C GLY A 304 -3.31 -6.46 -16.42
N VAL A 305 -3.96 -6.02 -15.34
CA VAL A 305 -5.35 -6.42 -15.00
C VAL A 305 -6.34 -6.14 -16.12
N THR A 306 -6.24 -4.97 -16.78
CA THR A 306 -7.09 -4.61 -17.92
C THR A 306 -6.46 -4.92 -19.28
N SER A 307 -5.34 -5.65 -19.30
CA SER A 307 -4.62 -5.99 -20.52
C SER A 307 -4.11 -7.44 -20.49
N PHE A 308 -2.79 -7.64 -20.43
CA PHE A 308 -2.16 -8.94 -20.65
C PHE A 308 -2.57 -10.02 -19.64
N LYS A 309 -2.87 -9.67 -18.37
CA LYS A 309 -3.32 -10.66 -17.37
C LYS A 309 -4.73 -11.15 -17.66
N ALA A 310 -5.65 -10.28 -18.08
CA ALA A 310 -7.02 -10.68 -18.43
C ALA A 310 -7.02 -11.55 -19.69
N TRP A 311 -6.32 -11.12 -20.74
CA TRP A 311 -6.19 -11.90 -21.98
C TRP A 311 -5.53 -13.26 -21.75
N TYR A 312 -4.49 -13.31 -20.90
CA TYR A 312 -3.83 -14.56 -20.56
C TYR A 312 -4.79 -15.56 -19.90
N ASN A 313 -5.57 -15.13 -18.90
CA ASN A 313 -6.50 -16.03 -18.22
C ASN A 313 -7.64 -16.50 -19.14
N ILE A 314 -8.13 -15.66 -20.07
CA ILE A 314 -9.07 -16.11 -21.11
C ILE A 314 -8.42 -17.18 -21.98
N GLY A 315 -7.18 -16.95 -22.42
CA GLY A 315 -6.40 -17.92 -23.21
C GLY A 315 -6.24 -19.26 -22.51
N VAL A 316 -5.93 -19.25 -21.20
CA VAL A 316 -5.84 -20.46 -20.38
C VAL A 316 -7.17 -21.22 -20.35
N ILE A 317 -8.30 -20.54 -20.14
CA ILE A 317 -9.63 -21.17 -20.12
C ILE A 317 -9.96 -21.80 -21.48
N LEU A 318 -9.68 -21.10 -22.58
CA LEU A 318 -9.95 -21.57 -23.93
C LEU A 318 -9.05 -22.77 -24.30
N GLU A 319 -7.77 -22.73 -23.90
CA GLU A 319 -6.83 -23.82 -24.12
C GLU A 319 -7.29 -25.10 -23.43
N ILE A 320 -7.64 -25.04 -22.13
CA ILE A 320 -8.12 -26.23 -21.41
C ILE A 320 -9.48 -26.73 -21.95
N SER A 321 -10.23 -25.87 -22.63
CA SER A 321 -11.51 -26.21 -23.28
C SER A 321 -11.32 -26.75 -24.71
N GLY A 322 -10.08 -26.88 -25.20
CA GLY A 322 -9.77 -27.38 -26.54
C GLY A 322 -9.97 -26.36 -27.67
N MET A 323 -10.19 -25.09 -27.36
CA MET A 323 -10.39 -23.99 -28.32
C MET A 323 -9.04 -23.37 -28.69
N THR A 324 -8.18 -24.14 -29.36
CA THR A 324 -6.77 -23.81 -29.61
C THR A 324 -6.59 -22.49 -30.36
N THR A 325 -7.36 -22.26 -31.44
CA THR A 325 -7.22 -21.06 -32.28
C THR A 325 -7.56 -19.80 -31.50
N GLU A 326 -8.63 -19.85 -30.71
CA GLU A 326 -9.10 -18.75 -29.88
C GLU A 326 -8.14 -18.50 -28.70
N ALA A 327 -7.58 -19.55 -28.12
CA ALA A 327 -6.55 -19.45 -27.09
C ALA A 327 -5.29 -18.75 -27.62
N GLN A 328 -4.81 -19.11 -28.81
CA GLN A 328 -3.68 -18.46 -29.48
C GLN A 328 -3.96 -16.96 -29.74
N ALA A 329 -5.17 -16.63 -30.18
CA ALA A 329 -5.57 -15.24 -30.40
C ALA A 329 -5.49 -14.44 -29.09
N CYS A 330 -5.93 -15.02 -27.96
CA CYS A 330 -5.86 -14.38 -26.65
C CYS A 330 -4.40 -14.22 -26.16
N TYR A 331 -3.56 -15.25 -26.29
CA TYR A 331 -2.15 -15.13 -25.90
C TYR A 331 -1.40 -14.09 -26.72
N THR A 332 -1.77 -13.90 -28.00
CA THR A 332 -1.18 -12.84 -28.84
C THR A 332 -1.50 -11.44 -28.31
N GLN A 333 -2.68 -11.22 -27.70
CA GLN A 333 -3.03 -9.94 -27.07
C GLN A 333 -2.16 -9.62 -25.83
N CYS A 334 -1.41 -10.58 -25.31
CA CYS A 334 -0.59 -10.40 -24.12
C CYS A 334 0.80 -9.80 -24.43
N GLY A 335 1.17 -9.65 -25.71
CA GLY A 335 2.47 -9.11 -26.12
C GLY A 335 3.65 -9.94 -25.58
N ASP A 336 4.59 -9.28 -24.90
CA ASP A 336 5.81 -9.90 -24.37
C ASP A 336 5.62 -10.59 -23.01
N TYR A 337 4.37 -10.81 -22.57
CA TYR A 337 4.09 -11.47 -21.31
C TYR A 337 4.57 -12.94 -21.32
N PRO A 338 5.59 -13.31 -20.52
CA PRO A 338 6.25 -14.62 -20.65
C PRO A 338 5.33 -15.83 -20.51
N PRO A 339 4.34 -15.86 -19.58
CA PRO A 339 3.40 -16.97 -19.48
C PRO A 339 2.56 -17.17 -20.76
N ALA A 340 2.19 -16.09 -21.46
CA ALA A 340 1.46 -16.17 -22.72
C ALA A 340 2.36 -16.65 -23.87
N GLN A 341 3.62 -16.21 -23.92
CA GLN A 341 4.60 -16.73 -24.89
C GLN A 341 4.83 -18.23 -24.72
N ALA A 342 4.93 -18.70 -23.47
CA ALA A 342 5.00 -20.13 -23.18
C ALA A 342 3.73 -20.88 -23.61
N GLY A 343 2.55 -20.26 -23.47
CA GLY A 343 1.28 -20.76 -24.01
C GLY A 343 1.31 -20.92 -25.52
N LEU A 344 1.71 -19.87 -26.25
CA LEU A 344 1.84 -19.90 -27.70
C LEU A 344 2.82 -21.00 -28.17
N ALA A 345 3.97 -21.12 -27.49
CA ALA A 345 4.95 -22.15 -27.82
C ALA A 345 4.37 -23.57 -27.66
N ARG A 346 3.58 -23.81 -26.60
CA ARG A 346 2.90 -25.12 -26.41
C ARG A 346 1.86 -25.41 -27.47
N LEU A 347 1.06 -24.42 -27.88
CA LEU A 347 -0.01 -24.62 -28.86
C LEU A 347 0.48 -24.72 -30.30
N ASN A 348 1.71 -24.30 -30.57
CA ASN A 348 2.35 -24.36 -31.89
C ASN A 348 3.28 -25.56 -32.07
N ALA A 349 3.53 -26.33 -30.99
CA ALA A 349 4.32 -27.57 -31.00
C ALA A 349 3.42 -28.76 -31.33
#